data_AF-A0A165ZUY8-F1
#
_entry.id   AF-A0A165ZUY8-F1
#
_cell.length_a   1.000
_cell.length_b   1.000
_cell.length_c   1.000
_cell.angle_alpha   90.00
_cell.angle_beta   90.00
_cell.angle_gamma   90.00
#
_symmetry.space_group_name_H-M   'P 1'
#
loop_
_entity.id
_entity.type
_entity.pdbx_description
1 polymer ?
#
loop_
_entity_poly.entity_id
_entity_poly.type
_entity_poly.pdbx_seq_one_letter_code
_entity_poly.pdbx_strand_id
1 'polypeptide(L)'
;TIQTSRVSQMGVLPPDSNDCNVVKESIQVFQSTTGPTFTVQPNHVQQLSFGTCRFFFENLGTTPLEACWSDLSSQGSLASTECFPPVQPVMSLAVCEARDTTWEIGCVSLLTDELNSDADSKPV
;
A
#
# COMPACT_ATOMS: atom_id res chain seq x y z
N THR A 1 -14.81 4.12 11.00
CA THR A 1 -13.81 5.21 10.89
C THR A 1 -12.44 4.59 10.87
N ILE A 2 -11.76 4.69 9.73
CA ILE A 2 -10.41 4.18 9.51
C ILE A 2 -9.41 4.99 10.35
N GLN A 3 -8.33 4.36 10.84
CA GLN A 3 -7.20 5.08 11.46
C GLN A 3 -6.14 5.36 10.39
N THR A 4 -5.70 6.62 10.28
CA THR A 4 -4.63 7.00 9.34
C THR A 4 -3.33 7.14 10.11
N SER A 5 -2.32 6.36 9.73
CA SER A 5 -0.96 6.45 10.28
C SER A 5 0.01 6.87 9.20
N ARG A 6 0.98 7.73 9.54
CA ARG A 6 2.00 8.25 8.62
C ARG A 6 3.36 8.12 9.29
N VAL A 7 4.36 7.62 8.58
CA VAL A 7 5.75 7.51 9.08
C VAL A 7 6.68 8.35 8.21
N SER A 8 7.59 9.09 8.84
CA SER A 8 8.70 9.77 8.16
C SER A 8 10.00 9.07 8.52
N GLN A 9 10.80 8.72 7.51
CA GLN A 9 12.09 8.07 7.70
C GLN A 9 13.17 8.91 7.02
N MET A 10 14.19 9.32 7.80
CA MET A 10 15.30 10.09 7.25
C MET A 10 16.05 9.29 6.19
N GLY A 11 16.36 9.93 5.06
CA GLY A 11 17.05 9.30 3.93
C GLY A 11 16.16 8.51 2.98
N VAL A 12 14.88 8.32 3.32
CA VAL A 12 13.89 7.73 2.41
C VAL A 12 13.12 8.85 1.72
N LEU A 13 13.21 8.88 0.40
CA LEU A 13 12.41 9.80 -0.40
C LEU A 13 10.97 9.29 -0.52
N PRO A 14 9.99 10.20 -0.55
CA PRO A 14 8.59 9.83 -0.77
C PRO A 14 8.43 9.23 -2.18
N PRO A 15 7.36 8.44 -2.43
CA PRO A 15 7.03 7.98 -3.76
C PRO A 15 6.91 9.13 -4.75
N ASP A 16 7.46 8.95 -5.94
CA ASP A 16 7.24 9.84 -7.07
C ASP A 16 5.80 9.70 -7.60
N SER A 17 5.21 10.83 -7.94
CA SER A 17 3.81 10.88 -8.39
C SER A 17 3.59 10.18 -9.74
N ASN A 18 4.57 10.20 -10.65
CA ASN A 18 4.48 9.51 -11.94
C ASN A 18 4.54 8.00 -11.72
N ASP A 19 5.40 7.54 -10.82
CA ASP A 19 5.48 6.13 -10.44
C ASP A 19 4.15 5.62 -9.85
N CYS A 20 3.53 6.41 -8.96
CA CYS A 20 2.22 6.07 -8.41
C CYS A 20 1.09 6.05 -9.46
N ASN A 21 1.17 6.91 -10.49
CA ASN A 21 0.21 6.88 -11.59
C ASN A 21 0.32 5.57 -12.38
N VAL A 22 1.53 5.06 -12.63
CA VAL A 22 1.73 3.77 -13.30
C VAL A 22 1.14 2.62 -12.49
N VAL A 23 1.32 2.63 -11.16
CA VAL A 23 0.69 1.64 -10.26
C VAL A 23 -0.84 1.71 -10.36
N LYS A 24 -1.41 2.92 -10.33
CA LYS A 24 -2.86 3.15 -10.45
C LYS A 24 -3.43 2.64 -11.78
N GLU A 25 -2.76 2.93 -12.89
CA GLU A 25 -3.15 2.44 -14.22
C GLU A 25 -3.07 0.91 -14.30
N SER A 26 -2.02 0.32 -13.70
CA SER A 26 -1.88 -1.14 -13.63
C SER A 26 -3.03 -1.79 -12.87
N ILE A 27 -3.48 -1.20 -11.75
CA ILE A 27 -4.65 -1.70 -11.01
C ILE A 27 -5.91 -1.73 -11.89
N GLN A 28 -6.12 -0.73 -12.75
CA GLN A 28 -7.26 -0.73 -13.68
C GLN A 28 -7.18 -1.89 -14.68
N VAL A 29 -5.97 -2.21 -15.16
CA VAL A 29 -5.74 -3.36 -16.04
C VAL A 29 -6.05 -4.67 -15.31
N PHE A 30 -5.56 -4.87 -14.08
CA PHE A 30 -5.89 -6.05 -13.29
C PHE A 30 -7.39 -6.19 -13.04
N GLN A 31 -8.05 -5.11 -12.61
CA GLN A 31 -9.49 -5.08 -12.42
C GLN A 31 -10.26 -5.53 -13.68
N SER A 32 -9.80 -5.11 -14.86
CA SER A 32 -10.44 -5.47 -16.14
C SER A 32 -10.17 -6.92 -16.58
N THR A 33 -9.07 -7.53 -16.14
CA THR A 33 -8.62 -8.85 -16.62
C THR A 33 -8.89 -9.99 -15.65
N THR A 34 -8.83 -9.75 -14.34
CA THR A 34 -9.01 -10.75 -13.29
C THR A 34 -10.36 -10.66 -12.58
N GLY A 35 -11.14 -9.61 -12.86
CA GLY A 35 -12.38 -9.30 -12.16
C GLY A 35 -12.21 -8.21 -11.09
N PRO A 36 -13.33 -7.79 -10.45
CA PRO A 36 -13.36 -6.60 -9.60
C PRO A 36 -12.65 -6.77 -8.25
N THR A 37 -12.50 -8.00 -7.79
CA THR A 37 -11.98 -8.34 -6.46
C THR A 37 -10.76 -9.25 -6.53
N PHE A 38 -10.05 -9.33 -5.41
CA PHE A 38 -8.99 -10.28 -5.14
C PHE A 38 -9.13 -10.80 -3.71
N THR A 39 -8.55 -11.98 -3.43
CA THR A 39 -8.53 -12.58 -2.10
C THR A 39 -7.13 -12.54 -1.52
N VAL A 40 -7.00 -12.10 -0.26
CA VAL A 40 -5.74 -12.07 0.48
C VAL A 40 -5.82 -13.05 1.64
N GLN A 41 -4.89 -13.99 1.69
CA GLN A 41 -4.79 -14.98 2.77
C GLN A 41 -4.36 -14.30 4.09
N PRO A 42 -4.61 -14.93 5.26
CA PRO A 42 -4.11 -14.42 6.54
C PRO A 42 -2.59 -14.17 6.52
N ASN A 43 -2.15 -13.04 7.09
CA ASN A 43 -0.74 -12.61 7.12
C ASN A 43 -0.09 -12.53 5.74
N HIS A 44 -0.85 -12.14 4.71
CA HIS A 44 -0.32 -11.92 3.36
C HIS A 44 -0.65 -10.51 2.88
N VAL A 45 0.12 -10.07 1.89
CA VAL A 45 -0.02 -8.77 1.24
C VAL A 45 -0.35 -8.96 -0.23
N GLN A 46 -1.37 -8.24 -0.72
CA GLN A 46 -1.54 -7.97 -2.15
C GLN A 46 -1.01 -6.58 -2.45
N GLN A 47 -0.04 -6.49 -3.36
CA GLN A 47 0.59 -5.22 -3.69
C GLN A 47 0.89 -5.08 -5.18
N LEU A 48 1.01 -3.83 -5.60
CA LEU A 48 1.60 -3.44 -6.87
C LEU A 48 2.62 -2.36 -6.62
N SER A 49 3.73 -2.45 -7.35
CA SER A 49 4.83 -1.52 -7.20
C SER A 49 5.45 -1.17 -8.54
N PHE A 50 5.85 0.08 -8.69
CA PHE A 50 6.59 0.57 -9.84
C PHE A 50 7.51 1.71 -9.41
N GLY A 51 8.78 1.68 -9.83
CA GLY A 51 9.76 2.71 -9.48
C GLY A 51 9.88 2.89 -7.96
N THR A 52 9.45 4.04 -7.45
CA THR A 52 9.48 4.40 -6.03
C THR A 52 8.13 4.19 -5.32
N CYS A 53 7.06 3.83 -6.03
CA CYS A 53 5.72 3.74 -5.46
C CYS A 53 5.24 2.30 -5.27
N ARG A 54 4.67 2.01 -4.10
CA ARG A 54 4.01 0.74 -3.81
C ARG A 54 2.65 1.00 -3.18
N PHE A 55 1.59 0.47 -3.78
CA PHE A 55 0.27 0.36 -3.17
C PHE A 55 0.08 -1.06 -2.64
N PHE A 56 -0.46 -1.19 -1.44
CA PHE A 56 -0.65 -2.50 -0.83
C PHE A 56 -1.95 -2.59 -0.02
N PHE A 57 -2.44 -3.81 0.08
CA PHE A 57 -3.47 -4.26 1.02
C PHE A 57 -2.88 -5.44 1.80
N GLU A 58 -2.91 -5.37 3.13
CA GLU A 58 -2.41 -6.42 4.01
C GLU A 58 -3.53 -6.98 4.86
N ASN A 59 -3.60 -8.31 4.94
CA ASN A 59 -4.53 -9.02 5.81
C ASN A 59 -3.82 -9.39 7.12
N LEU A 60 -4.10 -8.62 8.18
CA LEU A 60 -3.59 -8.81 9.53
C LEU A 60 -4.48 -9.77 10.35
N GLY A 61 -5.60 -10.21 9.78
CA GLY A 61 -6.56 -11.12 10.40
C GLY A 61 -6.15 -12.59 10.29
N THR A 62 -7.06 -13.45 10.77
CA THR A 62 -6.86 -14.92 10.79
C THR A 62 -7.66 -15.67 9.73
N THR A 63 -8.45 -14.97 8.92
CA THR A 63 -9.28 -15.53 7.85
C THR A 63 -9.00 -14.85 6.52
N PRO A 64 -9.17 -15.55 5.38
CA PRO A 64 -9.06 -14.90 4.07
C PRO A 64 -10.01 -13.71 3.95
N LEU A 65 -9.53 -12.62 3.37
CA LEU A 65 -10.32 -11.42 3.10
C LEU A 65 -10.45 -11.21 1.59
N GLU A 66 -11.67 -10.90 1.14
CA GLU A 66 -11.91 -10.40 -0.20
C GLU A 66 -11.86 -8.87 -0.18
N ALA A 67 -11.10 -8.27 -1.09
CA ALA A 67 -10.95 -6.83 -1.23
C ALA A 67 -11.13 -6.40 -2.70
N CYS A 68 -11.46 -5.13 -2.91
CA CYS A 68 -11.69 -4.58 -4.24
C CYS A 68 -10.42 -3.90 -4.79
N TRP A 69 -10.14 -4.11 -6.07
CA TRP A 69 -9.08 -3.37 -6.78
C TRP A 69 -9.32 -1.84 -6.74
N SER A 70 -10.58 -1.42 -6.83
CA SER A 70 -10.97 -0.01 -6.73
C SER A 70 -10.63 0.60 -5.38
N ASP A 71 -10.73 -0.16 -4.29
CA ASP A 71 -10.42 0.32 -2.94
C ASP A 71 -8.91 0.50 -2.79
N LEU A 72 -8.11 -0.46 -3.28
CA LEU A 72 -6.65 -0.34 -3.35
C LEU A 72 -6.20 0.90 -4.13
N SER A 73 -6.79 1.11 -5.31
CA SER A 73 -6.50 2.28 -6.14
C SER A 73 -6.90 3.59 -5.47
N SER A 74 -8.10 3.63 -4.86
CA SER A 74 -8.65 4.83 -4.22
C SER A 74 -7.86 5.22 -2.98
N GLN A 75 -7.62 4.29 -2.06
CA GLN A 75 -6.92 4.56 -0.80
C GLN A 75 -5.42 4.78 -1.04
N GLY A 76 -4.79 4.03 -1.95
CA GLY A 76 -3.40 4.27 -2.36
C GLY A 76 -3.23 5.67 -2.97
N SER A 77 -4.19 6.11 -3.80
CA SER A 77 -4.20 7.47 -4.36
C SER A 77 -4.40 8.54 -3.29
N LEU A 78 -5.34 8.33 -2.36
CA LEU A 78 -5.58 9.26 -1.25
C LEU A 78 -4.34 9.38 -0.36
N ALA A 79 -3.75 8.25 0.03
CA ALA A 79 -2.48 8.19 0.75
C ALA A 79 -1.37 8.94 0.00
N SER A 80 -1.28 8.75 -1.32
CA SER A 80 -0.27 9.41 -2.13
C SER A 80 -0.42 10.94 -2.17
N THR A 81 -1.65 11.45 -2.14
CA THR A 81 -1.94 12.89 -2.27
C THR A 81 -1.98 13.62 -0.94
N GLU A 82 -2.44 12.96 0.12
CA GLU A 82 -2.56 13.57 1.46
C GLU A 82 -1.27 13.51 2.29
N CYS A 83 -0.35 12.61 1.95
CA CYS A 83 0.81 12.30 2.80
C CYS A 83 2.17 12.58 2.15
N PHE A 84 2.25 12.70 0.83
CA PHE A 84 3.52 12.97 0.13
C PHE A 84 3.60 14.42 -0.37
N PRO A 85 4.79 14.89 -0.81
CA PRO A 85 4.99 16.27 -1.25
C PRO A 85 3.89 16.75 -2.21
N PRO A 86 3.42 18.00 -2.05
CA PRO A 86 4.02 19.09 -1.29
C PRO A 86 3.73 19.10 0.23
N VAL A 87 3.07 18.07 0.77
CA VAL A 87 2.76 17.97 2.20
C VAL A 87 4.05 17.87 3.04
N GLN A 88 4.14 18.68 4.10
CA GLN A 88 5.23 18.70 5.07
C GLN A 88 4.70 18.28 6.45
N PRO A 89 5.45 17.47 7.24
CA PRO A 89 6.74 16.88 6.92
C PRO A 89 6.65 15.79 5.84
N VAL A 90 7.77 15.52 5.17
CA VAL A 90 7.85 14.46 4.15
C VAL A 90 7.65 13.10 4.83
N MET A 91 6.65 12.35 4.38
CA MET A 91 6.35 11.00 4.87
C MET A 91 6.82 9.96 3.86
N SER A 92 7.21 8.78 4.34
CA SER A 92 7.63 7.63 3.53
C SER A 92 6.57 6.51 3.49
N LEU A 93 5.61 6.54 4.43
CA LEU A 93 4.49 5.60 4.53
C LEU A 93 3.20 6.34 4.90
N ALA A 94 2.10 5.90 4.30
CA ALA A 94 0.76 6.28 4.68
C ALA A 94 -0.16 5.07 4.60
N VAL A 95 -0.83 4.76 5.72
CA VAL A 95 -1.73 3.61 5.86
C VAL A 95 -3.06 4.01 6.44
N CYS A 96 -4.08 3.28 6.01
CA CYS A 96 -5.44 3.31 6.47
C CYS A 96 -5.76 1.94 7.08
N GLU A 97 -5.89 1.90 8.40
CA GLU A 97 -6.13 0.66 9.15
C GLU A 97 -7.62 0.49 9.49
N ALA A 98 -8.09 -0.75 9.40
CA ALA A 98 -9.41 -1.16 9.87
C ALA A 98 -9.54 -0.97 11.39
N ARG A 99 -10.72 -0.60 11.89
CA ARG A 99 -10.94 -0.44 13.34
C ARG A 99 -10.76 -1.72 14.15
N ASP A 100 -11.04 -2.84 13.52
CA ASP A 100 -10.89 -4.16 14.10
C ASP A 100 -9.47 -4.71 13.90
N THR A 101 -8.54 -3.90 13.36
CA THR A 101 -7.12 -4.23 13.13
C THR A 101 -6.94 -5.46 12.24
N THR A 102 -7.95 -5.83 11.43
CA THR A 102 -7.91 -7.03 10.59
C THR A 102 -7.26 -6.82 9.23
N TRP A 103 -7.13 -5.58 8.79
CA TRP A 103 -6.48 -5.23 7.54
C TRP A 103 -5.97 -3.80 7.54
N GLU A 104 -5.01 -3.54 6.67
CA GLU A 104 -4.55 -2.20 6.35
C GLU A 104 -4.34 -2.03 4.84
N ILE A 105 -4.47 -0.78 4.38
CA ILE A 105 -4.29 -0.39 2.99
C ILE A 105 -3.48 0.89 2.93
N GLY A 106 -2.52 0.98 2.01
CA GLY A 106 -1.60 2.11 2.05
C GLY A 106 -0.76 2.31 0.80
N CYS A 107 0.05 3.37 0.89
CA CYS A 107 1.11 3.68 -0.05
C CYS A 107 2.42 3.88 0.70
N VAL A 108 3.51 3.34 0.16
CA VAL A 108 4.85 3.42 0.73
C VAL A 108 5.90 3.63 -0.35
N SER A 109 7.01 4.27 0.02
CA SER A 109 8.20 4.37 -0.82
C SER A 109 8.90 3.02 -0.89
N LEU A 110 9.21 2.51 -2.08
CA LEU A 110 9.99 1.28 -2.23
C LEU A 110 11.40 1.38 -1.64
N LEU A 111 11.91 2.60 -1.40
CA LEU A 111 13.17 2.81 -0.69
C LEU A 111 13.09 2.44 0.80
N THR A 112 11.91 2.17 1.37
CA THR A 112 11.77 1.58 2.72
C THR A 112 11.89 0.05 2.71
N ASP A 113 11.58 -0.62 1.60
CA ASP A 113 11.47 -2.08 1.57
C ASP A 113 12.82 -2.80 1.49
N GLU A 114 13.89 -2.13 1.07
CA GLU A 114 15.24 -2.70 1.18
C GLU A 114 15.70 -2.88 2.65
N LEU A 115 15.03 -2.24 3.64
CA LEU A 115 15.30 -2.47 5.06
C LEU A 115 14.31 -3.44 5.73
N ASN A 116 13.10 -3.61 5.19
CA ASN A 116 12.08 -4.50 5.77
C ASN A 116 11.95 -5.86 5.05
N SER A 117 12.55 -6.05 3.87
CA SER A 117 12.65 -7.37 3.21
C SER A 117 13.53 -8.37 3.98
N ASP A 118 14.35 -7.91 4.93
CA ASP A 118 15.02 -8.75 5.92
C ASP A 118 14.07 -9.32 6.99
N ALA A 119 12.88 -8.74 7.18
CA ALA A 119 11.89 -9.22 8.15
C ALA A 119 10.90 -10.25 7.57
N ASP A 120 10.68 -10.23 6.25
CA ASP A 120 9.81 -11.19 5.54
C ASP A 120 10.57 -12.43 5.02
N SER A 121 11.89 -12.48 5.25
CA SER A 121 12.74 -13.64 5.00
C SER A 121 12.96 -14.46 6.29
N LYS A 122 11.90 -14.87 6.98
CA LYS A 122 12.01 -16.04 7.86
C LYS A 122 11.49 -17.29 7.15
N PRO A 123 12.37 -18.16 6.62
CA PRO A 123 11.96 -19.50 6.25
C PRO A 123 11.50 -20.26 7.50
N VAL A 124 10.54 -21.15 7.28
CA VAL A 124 10.01 -22.18 8.19
C VAL A 124 11.08 -22.80 9.08
#